data_AF-A0AAJ2E3T4-F1
#
_entry.id   AF-A0AAJ2E3T4-F1
#
_cell.length_a   1.000
_cell.length_b   1.000
_cell.length_c   1.000
_cell.angle_alpha   90.00
_cell.angle_beta   90.00
_cell.angle_gamma   90.00
#
_symmetry.space_group_name_H-M   'P 1'
#
loop_
_entity.id
_entity.type
_entity.pdbx_description
1 polymer ?
#
loop_
_entity_poly.entity_id
_entity_poly.type
_entity_poly.pdbx_seq_one_letter_code
_entity_poly.pdbx_strand_id
1 'polypeptide(L)'
;MNPIVNELRDELRAADIIIRNALGVVTFDQKRMWGAANYHAAVIEEGGGVVRAQARGAVIKDADASTLCRELHRAHVMIANVSRLLSWHQTSFWNITNHQDGVAETSTEDPVRFRARSDVLRRAFDMERRPRVVNDYAAMPSLPDTVVNGANTSRLGSRAAGICDHSRVELREVGPAPDDVSEWIDMISRGFDCAERAGATPEQITAALAAKWEANAARTRLDWCSAYLDRAIKHIPKQGRDA
;
A
#
# COMPACT_ATOMS: atom_id res chain seq x y z
N MET A 1 35.99 -0.97 8.40
CA MET A 1 34.65 -0.40 8.61
C MET A 1 33.67 -1.16 7.72
N ASN A 2 32.55 -1.68 8.24
CA ASN A 2 31.63 -2.48 7.42
C ASN A 2 30.80 -1.54 6.52
N PRO A 3 30.97 -1.55 5.18
CA PRO A 3 30.32 -0.60 4.28
C PRO A 3 28.79 -0.62 4.42
N ILE A 4 28.18 -1.81 4.59
CA ILE A 4 26.73 -1.93 4.74
C ILE A 4 26.20 -1.28 6.03
N VAL A 5 27.01 -1.23 7.10
CA VAL A 5 26.61 -0.59 8.37
C VAL A 5 26.54 0.92 8.22
N ASN A 6 27.45 1.51 7.44
CA ASN A 6 27.40 2.95 7.19
C ASN A 6 26.22 3.30 6.29
N GLU A 7 26.00 2.51 5.23
CA GLU A 7 24.85 2.71 4.34
C GLU A 7 23.51 2.57 5.08
N LEU A 8 23.37 1.55 5.95
CA LEU A 8 22.20 1.40 6.81
C LEU A 8 22.00 2.61 7.73
N ARG A 9 23.08 3.14 8.31
CA ARG A 9 23.03 4.30 9.20
C ARG A 9 22.67 5.58 8.45
N ASP A 10 23.23 5.78 7.27
CA ASP A 10 22.98 6.96 6.45
C ASP A 10 21.55 6.95 5.89
N GLU A 11 21.05 5.80 5.43
CA GLU A 11 19.64 5.67 5.04
C GLU A 11 18.67 5.82 6.23
N LEU A 12 19.06 5.37 7.42
CA LEU A 12 18.23 5.57 8.61
C LEU A 12 18.16 7.05 9.03
N ARG A 13 19.26 7.81 8.87
CA ARG A 13 19.27 9.27 9.05
C ARG A 13 18.35 9.96 8.06
N ALA A 14 18.44 9.60 6.77
CA ALA A 14 17.56 10.14 5.75
C ALA A 14 16.08 9.81 6.05
N ALA A 15 15.79 8.56 6.43
CA ALA A 15 14.44 8.13 6.78
C ALA A 15 13.87 8.88 8.00
N ASP A 16 14.69 9.19 9.01
CA ASP A 16 14.23 9.97 10.17
C ASP A 16 13.80 11.39 9.78
N ILE A 17 14.58 12.05 8.91
CA ILE A 17 14.25 13.38 8.38
C ILE A 17 12.97 13.30 7.53
N ILE A 18 12.86 12.32 6.62
CA ILE A 18 11.67 12.11 5.78
C ILE A 18 10.40 11.92 6.64
N ILE A 19 10.47 11.14 7.71
CA ILE A 19 9.36 10.93 8.66
C ILE A 19 9.00 12.24 9.37
N ARG A 20 10.01 13.04 9.77
CA ARG A 20 9.80 14.34 10.42
C ARG A 20 9.12 15.34 9.48
N ASN A 21 9.51 15.36 8.22
CA ASN A 21 8.92 16.22 7.20
C ASN A 21 7.47 15.83 6.93
N ALA A 22 7.18 14.51 6.90
CA ALA A 22 5.81 14.02 6.80
C ALA A 22 4.94 14.54 7.96
N LEU A 23 5.45 14.51 9.20
CA LEU A 23 4.75 15.03 10.39
C LEU A 23 4.39 16.52 10.31
N GLY A 24 5.12 17.28 9.49
CA GLY A 24 4.88 18.70 9.24
C GLY A 24 3.72 18.97 8.28
N VAL A 25 3.36 18.01 7.42
CA VAL A 25 2.30 18.18 6.42
C VAL A 25 1.02 17.41 6.73
N VAL A 26 1.08 16.38 7.59
CA VAL A 26 -0.11 15.60 8.00
C VAL A 26 -0.99 16.36 8.98
N THR A 27 -2.31 16.22 8.82
CA THR A 27 -3.31 16.73 9.77
C THR A 27 -3.32 15.92 11.07
N PHE A 28 -4.03 16.41 12.08
CA PHE A 28 -4.20 15.68 13.34
C PHE A 28 -4.88 14.32 13.14
N ASP A 29 -5.92 14.25 12.31
CA ASP A 29 -6.62 12.99 12.05
C ASP A 29 -5.76 12.00 11.26
N GLN A 30 -5.01 12.49 10.26
CA GLN A 30 -4.03 11.67 9.54
C GLN A 30 -2.91 11.16 10.46
N LYS A 31 -2.48 11.94 11.47
CA LYS A 31 -1.54 11.48 12.50
C LYS A 31 -2.13 10.31 13.29
N ARG A 32 -3.41 10.38 13.67
CA ARG A 32 -4.10 9.28 14.37
C ARG A 32 -4.20 8.03 13.49
N MET A 33 -4.60 8.19 12.23
CA MET A 33 -4.67 7.09 11.25
C MET A 33 -3.30 6.46 10.99
N TRP A 34 -2.25 7.27 10.88
CA TRP A 34 -0.89 6.80 10.70
C TRP A 34 -0.39 6.02 11.93
N GLY A 35 -0.69 6.51 13.14
CA GLY A 35 -0.44 5.78 14.38
C GLY A 35 -1.10 4.41 14.38
N ALA A 36 -2.40 4.34 14.03
CA ALA A 36 -3.11 3.06 13.92
C ALA A 36 -2.47 2.12 12.89
N ALA A 37 -2.19 2.61 11.67
CA ALA A 37 -1.55 1.81 10.62
C ALA A 37 -0.17 1.27 11.04
N ASN A 38 0.61 2.08 11.76
CA ASN A 38 1.91 1.68 12.30
C ASN A 38 1.78 0.64 13.42
N TYR A 39 0.75 0.77 14.26
CA TYR A 39 0.46 -0.21 15.31
C TYR A 39 0.06 -1.55 14.71
N HIS A 40 -0.86 -1.56 13.74
CA HIS A 40 -1.26 -2.77 13.04
C HIS A 40 -0.13 -3.43 12.25
N ALA A 41 0.83 -2.65 11.76
CA ALA A 41 2.04 -3.17 11.14
C ALA A 41 3.13 -3.62 12.14
N ALA A 42 2.85 -3.60 13.44
CA ALA A 42 3.78 -3.94 14.52
C ALA A 42 5.11 -3.15 14.50
N VAL A 43 5.09 -1.91 13.97
CA VAL A 43 6.27 -1.03 13.93
C VAL A 43 6.32 -0.05 15.10
N ILE A 44 5.20 0.14 15.81
CA ILE A 44 5.10 0.85 17.09
C ILE A 44 4.38 -0.01 18.12
N GLU A 45 4.61 0.27 19.39
CA GLU A 45 3.90 -0.36 20.51
C GLU A 45 2.52 0.28 20.73
N GLU A 46 1.63 -0.43 21.42
CA GLU A 46 0.33 0.10 21.84
C GLU A 46 0.53 1.37 22.68
N GLY A 47 -0.12 2.47 22.32
CA GLY A 47 0.10 3.77 22.96
C GLY A 47 1.41 4.49 22.60
N GLY A 48 2.26 3.91 21.74
CA GLY A 48 3.55 4.48 21.30
C GLY A 48 3.47 5.72 20.39
N GLY A 49 2.25 6.18 20.05
CA GLY A 49 2.01 7.37 19.24
C GLY A 49 2.56 7.27 17.80
N VAL A 50 2.62 8.40 17.09
CA VAL A 50 3.04 8.44 15.67
C VAL A 50 4.57 8.31 15.50
N VAL A 51 5.35 8.52 16.56
CA VAL A 51 6.76 8.88 16.45
C VAL A 51 7.66 8.05 17.35
N ARG A 52 8.61 7.33 16.75
CA ARG A 52 9.74 6.65 17.41
C ARG A 52 11.06 7.40 17.29
N ALA A 53 11.03 8.74 17.18
CA ALA A 53 12.19 9.55 16.84
C ALA A 53 13.34 9.40 17.86
N GLN A 54 13.03 9.36 19.17
CA GLN A 54 14.06 9.17 20.21
C GLN A 54 14.71 7.79 20.12
N ALA A 55 13.92 6.72 19.91
CA ALA A 55 14.44 5.38 19.73
C ALA A 55 15.33 5.26 18.47
N ARG A 56 14.90 5.84 17.35
CA ARG A 56 15.72 5.93 16.12
C ARG A 56 17.03 6.68 16.35
N GLY A 57 16.98 7.82 17.04
CA GLY A 57 18.16 8.61 17.36
C GLY A 57 19.19 7.83 18.18
N ALA A 58 18.73 6.97 19.11
CA ALA A 58 19.61 6.07 19.85
C ALA A 58 20.25 5.01 18.95
N VAL A 59 19.48 4.40 18.04
CA VAL A 59 19.96 3.38 17.09
C VAL A 59 21.00 3.96 16.13
N ILE A 60 20.81 5.18 15.63
CA ILE A 60 21.74 5.84 14.69
C ILE A 60 23.14 6.02 15.28
N LYS A 61 23.26 6.25 16.60
CA LYS A 61 24.55 6.55 17.25
C LYS A 61 25.50 5.35 17.21
N ASP A 62 25.12 4.23 17.82
CA ASP A 62 26.07 3.13 18.11
C ASP A 62 25.52 1.72 17.88
N ALA A 63 24.41 1.56 17.15
CA ALA A 63 23.83 0.24 16.94
C ALA A 63 24.62 -0.64 15.94
N ASP A 64 24.46 -1.96 16.11
CA ASP A 64 24.95 -2.97 15.19
C ASP A 64 24.12 -3.07 13.89
N ALA A 65 24.61 -3.86 12.93
CA ALA A 65 23.99 -4.01 11.62
C ALA A 65 22.54 -4.53 11.69
N SER A 66 22.27 -5.51 12.56
CA SER A 66 20.95 -6.13 12.68
C SER A 66 19.93 -5.16 13.27
N THR A 67 20.35 -4.39 14.28
CA THR A 67 19.53 -3.36 14.91
C THR A 67 19.26 -2.19 13.98
N LEU A 68 20.27 -1.75 13.23
CA LEU A 68 20.08 -0.75 12.16
C LEU A 68 19.11 -1.26 11.08
N CYS A 69 19.22 -2.53 10.65
CA CYS A 69 18.36 -3.13 9.66
C CYS A 69 16.89 -3.20 10.13
N ARG A 70 16.65 -3.68 11.36
CA ARG A 70 15.31 -3.71 11.94
C ARG A 70 14.69 -2.31 12.04
N GLU A 71 15.45 -1.33 12.49
CA GLU A 71 14.93 0.03 12.64
C GLU A 71 14.71 0.73 11.29
N LEU A 72 15.57 0.48 10.30
CA LEU A 72 15.38 0.96 8.94
C LEU A 72 14.15 0.31 8.27
N HIS A 73 13.89 -0.98 8.53
CA HIS A 73 12.68 -1.65 8.06
C HIS A 73 11.42 -1.02 8.67
N ARG A 74 11.42 -0.73 9.98
CA ARG A 74 10.32 0.01 10.62
C ARG A 74 10.12 1.38 9.99
N ALA A 75 11.20 2.13 9.79
CA ALA A 75 11.14 3.45 9.14
C ALA A 75 10.60 3.35 7.69
N HIS A 76 11.00 2.32 6.95
CA HIS A 76 10.47 2.03 5.61
C HIS A 76 8.95 1.87 5.62
N VAL A 77 8.43 1.04 6.52
CA VAL A 77 6.99 0.80 6.69
C VAL A 77 6.27 2.08 7.14
N MET A 78 6.82 2.83 8.09
CA MET A 78 6.24 4.09 8.56
C MET A 78 6.09 5.10 7.40
N ILE A 79 7.11 5.23 6.55
CA ILE A 79 7.09 6.11 5.37
C ILE A 79 6.04 5.64 4.37
N ALA A 80 5.97 4.34 4.08
CA ALA A 80 4.96 3.79 3.18
C ALA A 80 3.53 4.01 3.71
N ASN A 81 3.33 3.89 5.03
CA ASN A 81 2.03 4.11 5.65
C ASN A 81 1.58 5.57 5.55
N VAL A 82 2.46 6.54 5.83
CA VAL A 82 2.08 7.96 5.70
C VAL A 82 1.84 8.35 4.25
N SER A 83 2.62 7.84 3.28
CA SER A 83 2.41 8.12 1.85
C SER A 83 1.00 7.78 1.37
N ARG A 84 0.36 6.75 1.94
CA ARG A 84 -1.02 6.34 1.58
C ARG A 84 -2.09 7.27 2.14
N LEU A 85 -1.76 8.08 3.14
CA LEU A 85 -2.69 8.97 3.82
C LEU A 85 -2.66 10.40 3.28
N LEU A 86 -1.59 10.77 2.56
CA LEU A 86 -1.40 12.13 2.08
C LEU A 86 -2.22 12.41 0.82
N SER A 87 -2.82 13.60 0.78
CA SER A 87 -3.35 14.13 -0.48
C SER A 87 -2.22 14.48 -1.46
N TRP A 88 -2.58 14.76 -2.71
CA TRP A 88 -1.63 15.21 -3.72
C TRP A 88 -0.87 16.47 -3.29
N HIS A 89 -1.56 17.47 -2.73
CA HIS A 89 -0.91 18.71 -2.27
C HIS A 89 0.05 18.48 -1.10
N GLN A 90 -0.33 17.64 -0.14
CA GLN A 90 0.54 17.31 1.00
C GLN A 90 1.77 16.51 0.55
N THR A 91 1.59 15.59 -0.41
CA THR A 91 2.69 14.86 -1.05
C THR A 91 3.66 15.83 -1.73
N SER A 92 3.14 16.81 -2.47
CA SER A 92 3.96 17.84 -3.11
C SER A 92 4.76 18.66 -2.10
N PHE A 93 4.14 19.13 -1.01
CA PHE A 93 4.85 19.84 0.05
C PHE A 93 5.91 18.97 0.72
N TRP A 94 5.57 17.72 1.03
CA TRP A 94 6.51 16.78 1.64
C TRP A 94 7.74 16.56 0.75
N ASN A 95 7.54 16.38 -0.56
CA ASN A 95 8.63 16.24 -1.51
C ASN A 95 9.52 17.49 -1.54
N ILE A 96 8.92 18.69 -1.57
CA ILE A 96 9.67 19.95 -1.53
C ILE A 96 10.53 20.03 -0.26
N THR A 97 9.97 19.72 0.92
CA THR A 97 10.72 19.73 2.18
C THR A 97 11.84 18.70 2.16
N ASN A 98 11.61 17.49 1.64
CA ASN A 98 12.65 16.46 1.50
C ASN A 98 13.80 16.90 0.58
N HIS A 99 13.50 17.61 -0.52
CA HIS A 99 14.52 18.20 -1.39
C HIS A 99 15.31 19.31 -0.68
N GLN A 100 14.63 20.19 0.06
CA GLN A 100 15.26 21.27 0.81
C GLN A 100 16.22 20.75 1.89
N ASP A 101 15.85 19.66 2.56
CA ASP A 101 16.69 19.02 3.58
C ASP A 101 17.76 18.09 2.99
N GLY A 102 17.86 18.00 1.66
CA GLY A 102 18.87 17.19 0.96
C GLY A 102 18.69 15.67 1.13
N VAL A 103 17.49 15.22 1.51
CA VAL A 103 17.17 13.79 1.73
C VAL A 103 16.30 13.18 0.62
N ALA A 104 15.84 13.96 -0.36
CA ALA A 104 15.24 13.41 -1.56
C ALA A 104 16.32 12.81 -2.48
N GLU A 105 15.96 11.79 -3.27
CA GLU A 105 16.81 11.42 -4.40
C GLU A 105 16.82 12.54 -5.45
N THR A 106 17.91 12.61 -6.22
CA THR A 106 18.02 13.51 -7.38
C THR A 106 16.99 13.13 -8.46
N SER A 107 16.55 11.88 -8.49
CA SER A 107 15.46 11.43 -9.37
C SER A 107 14.10 11.90 -8.85
N THR A 108 13.31 12.50 -9.73
CA THR A 108 11.92 12.90 -9.44
C THR A 108 10.97 11.71 -9.24
N GLU A 109 11.41 10.49 -9.56
CA GLU A 109 10.60 9.26 -9.45
C GLU A 109 10.67 8.59 -8.07
N ASP A 110 11.59 9.00 -7.19
CA ASP A 110 11.73 8.44 -5.83
C ASP A 110 12.04 9.49 -4.75
N PRO A 111 11.17 10.51 -4.56
CA PRO A 111 11.44 11.64 -3.67
C PRO A 111 11.51 11.26 -2.17
N VAL A 112 11.10 10.05 -1.81
CA VAL A 112 11.14 9.50 -0.45
C VAL A 112 12.17 8.38 -0.28
N ARG A 113 13.06 8.17 -1.27
CA ARG A 113 14.12 7.15 -1.28
C ARG A 113 13.59 5.73 -1.02
N PHE A 114 12.40 5.39 -1.49
CA PHE A 114 11.80 4.08 -1.32
C PHE A 114 12.66 2.97 -1.93
N ARG A 115 13.16 3.15 -3.15
CA ARG A 115 14.01 2.19 -3.87
C ARG A 115 15.36 2.06 -3.20
N ALA A 116 16.05 3.18 -2.96
CA ALA A 116 17.34 3.19 -2.27
C ALA A 116 17.27 2.47 -0.90
N ARG A 117 16.24 2.76 -0.10
CA ARG A 117 16.02 2.09 1.18
C ARG A 117 15.75 0.59 1.02
N SER A 118 14.93 0.20 0.04
CA SER A 118 14.63 -1.20 -0.24
C SER A 118 15.88 -1.97 -0.67
N ASP A 119 16.75 -1.35 -1.46
CA ASP A 119 18.00 -1.96 -1.92
C ASP A 119 19.02 -2.13 -0.80
N VAL A 120 19.14 -1.17 0.12
CA VAL A 120 19.98 -1.30 1.30
C VAL A 120 19.47 -2.41 2.22
N LEU A 121 18.15 -2.47 2.48
CA LEU A 121 17.54 -3.54 3.28
C LEU A 121 17.75 -4.92 2.66
N ARG A 122 17.55 -5.05 1.34
CA ARG A 122 17.77 -6.31 0.61
C ARG A 122 19.22 -6.76 0.73
N ARG A 123 20.19 -5.87 0.50
CA ARG A 123 21.61 -6.21 0.61
C ARG A 123 22.03 -6.56 2.03
N ALA A 124 21.49 -5.88 3.04
CA ALA A 124 21.73 -6.21 4.44
C ALA A 124 21.20 -7.61 4.79
N PHE A 125 20.00 -7.96 4.31
CA PHE A 125 19.42 -9.28 4.49
C PHE A 125 20.20 -10.38 3.76
N ASP A 126 20.66 -10.13 2.54
CA ASP A 126 21.50 -11.05 1.77
C ASP A 126 22.84 -11.31 2.49
N MET A 127 23.41 -10.30 3.17
CA MET A 127 24.62 -10.44 3.99
C MET A 127 24.40 -11.27 5.26
N GLU A 128 23.23 -11.15 5.91
CA GLU A 128 22.84 -12.00 7.05
C GLU A 128 22.54 -13.44 6.62
N ARG A 129 22.05 -13.65 5.40
CA ARG A 129 21.77 -14.98 4.81
C ARG A 129 22.98 -15.68 4.21
N ARG A 130 24.09 -14.98 3.95
CA ARG A 130 25.32 -15.67 3.55
C ARG A 130 25.65 -16.69 4.65
N PRO A 131 25.70 -17.99 4.35
CA PRO A 131 26.23 -18.93 5.32
C PRO A 131 27.61 -18.40 5.70
N ARG A 132 27.85 -18.22 7.01
CA ARG A 132 29.20 -18.14 7.54
C ARG A 132 29.91 -19.32 6.88
N VAL A 133 30.85 -19.05 5.97
CA VAL A 133 31.62 -20.11 5.33
C VAL A 133 32.43 -20.75 6.45
N VAL A 134 31.83 -21.76 7.09
CA VAL A 134 32.57 -22.82 7.75
C VAL A 134 33.13 -23.60 6.59
N ASN A 135 34.45 -23.56 6.50
CA ASN A 135 35.22 -24.16 5.43
C ASN A 135 35.07 -25.69 5.51
N ASP A 136 34.03 -26.24 4.89
CA ASP A 136 33.91 -27.66 4.58
C ASP A 136 33.50 -27.81 3.12
N TYR A 137 34.52 -27.92 2.26
CA TYR A 137 34.38 -28.40 0.90
C TYR A 137 34.02 -29.89 0.92
N ALA A 138 32.76 -30.25 0.72
CA ALA A 138 32.38 -31.53 0.10
C ALA A 138 30.90 -31.55 -0.33
N ALA A 139 30.69 -31.69 -1.65
CA ALA A 139 29.51 -32.24 -2.31
C ALA A 139 28.15 -31.50 -2.15
N MET A 140 27.83 -30.67 -3.14
CA MET A 140 26.44 -30.45 -3.59
C MET A 140 26.41 -30.46 -5.13
N PRO A 141 25.44 -31.16 -5.77
CA PRO A 141 25.36 -31.25 -7.23
C PRO A 141 24.83 -29.93 -7.83
N SER A 142 25.36 -29.58 -9.00
CA SER A 142 24.98 -28.39 -9.78
C SER A 142 23.48 -28.34 -10.10
N LEU A 143 22.82 -27.23 -9.77
CA LEU A 143 21.50 -26.87 -10.29
C LEU A 143 21.64 -26.20 -11.67
N PRO A 144 20.77 -26.50 -12.64
CA PRO A 144 20.91 -26.03 -14.01
C PRO A 144 20.54 -24.55 -14.17
N ASP A 145 21.30 -23.90 -15.05
CA ASP A 145 21.09 -22.53 -15.51
C ASP A 145 19.66 -22.31 -16.02
N THR A 146 18.91 -21.45 -15.36
CA THR A 146 17.78 -20.77 -15.99
C THR A 146 17.82 -19.28 -15.65
N VAL A 147 18.56 -18.58 -16.49
CA VAL A 147 18.39 -17.14 -16.75
C VAL A 147 17.01 -16.93 -17.35
N VAL A 148 16.19 -16.05 -16.78
CA VAL A 148 15.18 -15.31 -17.55
C VAL A 148 15.12 -13.86 -17.06
N ASN A 149 15.72 -12.97 -17.84
CA ASN A 149 15.42 -11.54 -17.88
C ASN A 149 14.32 -11.30 -18.93
N GLY A 150 13.40 -10.36 -18.66
CA GLY A 150 12.67 -9.62 -19.69
C GLY A 150 11.25 -10.08 -20.05
N ALA A 151 10.33 -9.11 -20.13
CA ALA A 151 8.98 -9.14 -20.71
C ALA A 151 7.85 -9.83 -19.89
N ASN A 152 7.24 -9.07 -18.97
CA ASN A 152 5.96 -9.42 -18.33
C ASN A 152 4.74 -8.78 -19.04
N THR A 153 4.79 -8.62 -20.37
CA THR A 153 3.72 -8.00 -21.16
C THR A 153 2.73 -8.99 -21.77
N SER A 154 2.78 -10.29 -21.42
CA SER A 154 1.92 -11.32 -22.04
C SER A 154 0.97 -12.08 -21.10
N ARG A 155 0.73 -11.62 -19.86
CA ARG A 155 -0.26 -12.25 -18.94
C ARG A 155 -1.68 -11.65 -19.00
N LEU A 156 -2.05 -11.03 -20.12
CA LEU A 156 -3.32 -10.32 -20.32
C LEU A 156 -4.55 -11.21 -20.61
N GLY A 157 -4.50 -12.51 -20.34
CA GLY A 157 -5.63 -13.42 -20.56
C GLY A 157 -5.96 -14.27 -19.33
N SER A 158 -7.19 -14.15 -18.82
CA SER A 158 -7.91 -15.06 -17.88
C SER A 158 -7.85 -14.83 -16.35
N ARG A 159 -7.56 -13.62 -15.84
CA ARG A 159 -7.77 -13.34 -14.39
C ARG A 159 -9.23 -13.08 -13.98
N ALA A 160 -10.18 -13.04 -14.90
CA ALA A 160 -11.60 -12.77 -14.59
C ALA A 160 -12.17 -13.70 -13.49
N ALA A 161 -11.77 -14.98 -13.47
CA ALA A 161 -12.21 -15.93 -12.45
C ALA A 161 -11.66 -15.59 -11.05
N GLY A 162 -10.36 -15.25 -10.94
CA GLY A 162 -9.74 -14.88 -9.66
C GLY A 162 -10.21 -13.52 -9.14
N ILE A 163 -10.57 -12.61 -10.03
CA ILE A 163 -11.16 -11.32 -9.69
C ILE A 163 -12.58 -11.52 -9.15
N CYS A 164 -13.43 -12.31 -9.83
CA CYS A 164 -14.76 -12.65 -9.33
C CYS A 164 -14.70 -13.44 -8.01
N ASP A 165 -13.66 -14.26 -7.80
CA ASP A 165 -13.44 -14.94 -6.52
C ASP A 165 -13.12 -13.94 -5.40
N HIS A 166 -12.24 -12.98 -5.66
CA HIS A 166 -11.91 -11.92 -4.71
C HIS A 166 -13.11 -11.02 -4.39
N SER A 167 -13.92 -10.63 -5.38
CA SER A 167 -15.17 -9.88 -5.14
C SER A 167 -16.16 -10.63 -4.24
N ARG A 168 -16.13 -11.97 -4.22
CA ARG A 168 -16.94 -12.77 -3.28
C ARG A 168 -16.39 -12.78 -1.87
N VAL A 169 -15.08 -12.59 -1.70
CA VAL A 169 -14.44 -12.45 -0.38
C VAL A 169 -14.82 -11.10 0.21
N GLU A 170 -14.62 -10.03 -0.54
CA GLU A 170 -14.91 -8.65 -0.13
C GLU A 170 -16.41 -8.46 0.21
N LEU A 171 -17.31 -9.08 -0.58
CA LEU A 171 -18.74 -9.07 -0.27
C LEU A 171 -19.09 -9.77 1.06
N ARG A 172 -18.27 -10.73 1.51
CA ARG A 172 -18.45 -11.36 2.84
C ARG A 172 -17.93 -10.48 3.97
N GLU A 173 -17.00 -9.57 3.69
CA GLU A 173 -16.38 -8.65 4.67
C GLU A 173 -17.30 -7.46 4.98
N VAL A 174 -18.13 -7.02 4.03
CA VAL A 174 -19.21 -6.03 4.27
C VAL A 174 -20.26 -6.52 5.27
N GLY A 175 -20.57 -7.83 5.28
CA GLY A 175 -21.66 -8.40 6.10
C GLY A 175 -21.52 -8.17 7.62
N PRO A 176 -20.34 -8.40 8.21
CA PRO A 176 -20.04 -8.10 9.62
C PRO A 176 -20.08 -6.61 10.01
N ALA A 177 -19.89 -5.68 9.06
CA ALA A 177 -19.79 -4.25 9.35
C ALA A 177 -20.46 -3.38 8.26
N PRO A 178 -21.79 -3.49 8.05
CA PRO A 178 -22.48 -2.82 6.94
C PRO A 178 -22.51 -1.29 7.08
N ASP A 179 -22.28 -0.75 8.27
CA ASP A 179 -22.18 0.69 8.54
C ASP A 179 -20.78 1.25 8.27
N ASP A 180 -19.79 0.38 8.00
CA ASP A 180 -18.45 0.81 7.62
C ASP A 180 -18.42 1.15 6.12
N VAL A 181 -18.44 2.44 5.83
CA VAL A 181 -18.34 2.95 4.45
C VAL A 181 -17.06 2.48 3.76
N SER A 182 -15.97 2.20 4.50
CA SER A 182 -14.72 1.75 3.88
C SER A 182 -14.85 0.38 3.20
N GLU A 183 -15.60 -0.56 3.78
CA GLU A 183 -15.90 -1.86 3.18
C GLU A 183 -16.72 -1.72 1.86
N TRP A 184 -17.62 -0.74 1.81
CA TRP A 184 -18.34 -0.39 0.58
C TRP A 184 -17.44 0.25 -0.48
N ILE A 185 -16.47 1.08 -0.05
CA ILE A 185 -15.48 1.70 -0.93
C ILE A 185 -14.51 0.65 -1.47
N ASP A 186 -14.10 -0.33 -0.68
CA ASP A 186 -13.26 -1.45 -1.12
C ASP A 186 -13.99 -2.27 -2.21
N MET A 187 -15.27 -2.58 -2.01
CA MET A 187 -16.11 -3.22 -3.03
C MET A 187 -16.18 -2.41 -4.35
N ILE A 188 -16.36 -1.09 -4.28
CA ILE A 188 -16.40 -0.21 -5.47
C ILE A 188 -15.03 -0.18 -6.16
N SER A 189 -13.96 -0.08 -5.38
CA SER A 189 -12.58 -0.01 -5.87
C SER A 189 -12.19 -1.29 -6.62
N ARG A 190 -12.63 -2.45 -6.14
CA ARG A 190 -12.50 -3.71 -6.88
C ARG A 190 -13.22 -3.66 -8.22
N GLY A 191 -14.45 -3.12 -8.26
CA GLY A 191 -15.21 -2.97 -9.50
C GLY A 191 -14.47 -2.15 -10.57
N PHE A 192 -13.73 -1.12 -10.18
CA PHE A 192 -12.90 -0.33 -11.08
C PHE A 192 -11.65 -1.10 -11.55
N ASP A 193 -10.92 -1.76 -10.65
CA ASP A 193 -9.78 -2.62 -11.01
C ASP A 193 -10.22 -3.75 -11.98
N CYS A 194 -11.44 -4.29 -11.83
CA CYS A 194 -12.03 -5.24 -12.78
C CYS A 194 -12.18 -4.64 -14.18
N ALA A 195 -12.76 -3.44 -14.27
CA ALA A 195 -13.07 -2.79 -15.53
C ALA A 195 -11.79 -2.38 -16.27
N GLU A 196 -10.79 -1.85 -15.56
CA GLU A 196 -9.48 -1.52 -16.13
C GLU A 196 -8.77 -2.76 -16.67
N ARG A 197 -8.77 -3.87 -15.91
CA ARG A 197 -8.19 -5.15 -16.36
C ARG A 197 -8.93 -5.78 -17.53
N ALA A 198 -10.22 -5.45 -17.71
CA ALA A 198 -10.99 -5.84 -18.89
C ALA A 198 -10.72 -4.94 -20.11
N GLY A 199 -9.82 -3.96 -19.98
CA GLY A 199 -9.42 -3.04 -21.05
C GLY A 199 -10.24 -1.76 -21.15
N ALA A 200 -11.12 -1.48 -20.18
CA ALA A 200 -11.84 -0.21 -20.16
C ALA A 200 -10.91 0.92 -19.71
N THR A 201 -11.00 2.08 -20.35
CA THR A 201 -10.29 3.29 -19.91
C THR A 201 -11.04 3.97 -18.75
N PRO A 202 -10.37 4.81 -17.94
CA PRO A 202 -11.03 5.59 -16.89
C PRO A 202 -12.22 6.42 -17.40
N GLU A 203 -12.13 6.97 -18.61
CA GLU A 203 -13.20 7.74 -19.24
C GLU A 203 -14.40 6.85 -19.56
N GLN A 204 -14.17 5.64 -20.08
CA GLN A 204 -15.23 4.66 -20.36
C GLN A 204 -15.91 4.19 -19.06
N ILE A 205 -15.15 3.97 -18.00
CA ILE A 205 -15.67 3.59 -16.68
C ILE A 205 -16.54 4.71 -16.12
N THR A 206 -16.06 5.95 -16.16
CA THR A 206 -16.78 7.13 -15.65
C THR A 206 -18.07 7.37 -16.43
N ALA A 207 -18.02 7.27 -17.77
CA ALA A 207 -19.20 7.40 -18.62
C ALA A 207 -20.24 6.30 -18.35
N ALA A 208 -19.80 5.05 -18.18
CA ALA A 208 -20.68 3.94 -17.87
C ALA A 208 -21.34 4.09 -16.48
N LEU A 209 -20.59 4.59 -15.49
CA LEU A 209 -21.08 4.85 -14.15
C LEU A 209 -22.14 5.97 -14.14
N ALA A 210 -21.86 7.09 -14.83
CA ALA A 210 -22.81 8.20 -14.97
C ALA A 210 -24.12 7.73 -15.63
N ALA A 211 -24.03 7.03 -16.76
CA ALA A 211 -25.19 6.46 -17.45
C ALA A 211 -25.96 5.48 -16.56
N LYS A 212 -25.26 4.70 -15.73
CA LYS A 212 -25.90 3.76 -14.80
C LYS A 212 -26.64 4.48 -13.67
N TRP A 213 -26.09 5.57 -13.14
CA TRP A 213 -26.77 6.40 -12.15
C TRP A 213 -28.03 7.03 -12.69
N GLU A 214 -27.99 7.63 -13.88
CA GLU A 214 -29.17 8.19 -14.55
C GLU A 214 -30.24 7.11 -14.80
N ALA A 215 -29.83 5.96 -15.32
CA ALA A 215 -30.73 4.84 -15.56
C ALA A 215 -31.33 4.26 -14.27
N ASN A 216 -30.61 4.31 -13.14
CA ASN A 216 -31.10 3.87 -11.84
C ASN A 216 -32.02 4.91 -11.19
N ALA A 217 -31.71 6.20 -11.31
CA ALA A 217 -32.54 7.30 -10.81
C ALA A 217 -33.91 7.36 -11.52
N ALA A 218 -33.94 6.99 -12.80
CA ALA A 218 -35.18 6.89 -13.58
C ALA A 218 -36.03 5.63 -13.29
N ARG A 219 -35.58 4.72 -12.40
CA ARG A 219 -36.35 3.50 -12.07
C ARG A 219 -37.31 3.73 -10.92
N THR A 220 -38.57 3.37 -11.14
CA THR A 220 -39.53 3.17 -10.05
C THR A 220 -39.16 1.91 -9.27
N ARG A 221 -38.79 2.06 -8.00
CA ARG A 221 -38.55 0.96 -7.06
C ARG A 221 -39.72 0.86 -6.07
N LEU A 222 -39.92 -0.33 -5.51
CA LEU A 222 -40.72 -0.47 -4.29
C LEU A 222 -40.11 0.43 -3.21
N ASP A 223 -40.98 1.08 -2.44
CA ASP A 223 -40.56 1.95 -1.34
C ASP A 223 -39.66 1.16 -0.39
N TRP A 224 -38.41 1.59 -0.26
CA TRP A 224 -37.38 0.91 0.52
C TRP A 224 -37.69 0.96 2.02
N CYS A 225 -38.50 1.92 2.46
CA CYS A 225 -39.04 1.97 3.83
C CYS A 225 -40.08 0.86 4.11
N SER A 226 -40.61 0.22 3.06
CA SER A 226 -41.64 -0.84 3.14
C SER A 226 -41.12 -2.25 2.83
N ALA A 227 -39.83 -2.39 2.48
CA ALA A 227 -39.22 -3.67 2.10
C ALA A 227 -38.55 -4.36 3.30
N TYR A 228 -38.59 -5.70 3.33
CA TYR A 228 -37.92 -6.52 4.34
C TYR A 228 -36.42 -6.19 4.43
N LEU A 229 -35.93 -5.91 5.65
CA LEU A 229 -34.55 -5.48 5.95
C LEU A 229 -33.47 -6.48 5.50
N ASP A 230 -33.83 -7.74 5.28
CA ASP A 230 -32.94 -8.86 4.98
C ASP A 230 -33.03 -9.35 3.52
N ARG A 231 -33.79 -8.67 2.65
CA ARG A 231 -33.99 -9.11 1.25
C ARG A 231 -33.63 -8.04 0.24
N ALA A 232 -32.97 -8.46 -0.83
CA ALA A 232 -32.74 -7.60 -1.98
C ALA A 232 -34.06 -7.07 -2.55
N ILE A 233 -34.19 -5.75 -2.63
CA ILE A 233 -35.34 -5.08 -3.25
C ILE A 233 -35.31 -5.38 -4.75
N LYS A 234 -36.24 -6.22 -5.22
CA LYS A 234 -36.38 -6.56 -6.64
C LYS A 234 -36.95 -5.37 -7.41
N HIS A 235 -36.52 -5.18 -8.65
CA HIS A 235 -37.14 -4.21 -9.56
C HIS A 235 -38.59 -4.60 -9.84
N ILE A 236 -39.51 -3.63 -9.83
CA ILE A 236 -40.86 -3.82 -10.39
C ILE A 236 -40.69 -3.97 -11.91
N PRO A 237 -41.23 -5.01 -12.55
CA PRO A 237 -41.23 -5.09 -14.01
C PRO A 237 -41.86 -3.81 -14.59
N LYS A 238 -41.28 -3.23 -15.65
CA LYS A 238 -41.99 -2.21 -16.42
C LYS A 238 -43.30 -2.86 -16.87
N GLN A 239 -44.45 -2.33 -16.43
CA GLN A 239 -45.73 -2.79 -16.95
C GLN A 239 -45.66 -2.72 -18.48
N GLY A 240 -45.91 -3.85 -19.12
CA GLY A 240 -46.01 -3.94 -20.56
C GLY A 240 -47.06 -2.97 -21.06
N ARG A 241 -46.66 -2.11 -22.00
CA ARG A 241 -47.51 -1.86 -23.15
C ARG A 241 -47.76 -3.23 -23.79
N ASP A 242 -48.96 -3.76 -23.60
CA ASP A 242 -49.91 -3.98 -24.71
C ASP A 242 -51.07 -4.87 -24.22
N ALA A 243 -52.28 -4.35 -24.45
CA ALA A 243 -53.42 -5.15 -24.85
C ALA A 243 -53.22 -5.63 -26.29
#